data_AF-A0A812RT92-F1
#
_entry.id   AF-A0A812RT92-F1
#
_cell.length_a   1.000
_cell.length_b   1.000
_cell.length_c   1.000
_cell.angle_alpha   90.00
_cell.angle_beta   90.00
_cell.angle_gamma   90.00
#
_symmetry.space_group_name_H-M   'P 1'
#
loop_
_entity.id
_entity.type
_entity.pdbx_description
1 polymer ?
#
loop_
_entity_poly.entity_id
_entity_poly.type
_entity_poly.pdbx_seq_one_letter_code
_entity_poly.pdbx_strand_id
1 'polypeptide(L)'
;MSEVSVEELCMPPFGAFLWQCAQTPSDKRGTFSSAWQHNLFEFFTPGDIVAVDCRSNNRHCHALVVDNVKEGYPASFVWWLNFPSHERADSMLQHDELLPAFLRMSYELPESCGLASRIRLQTFDGHGFLCSPARVVRVLPATPPRVLLVHDTVTYRRLAKTQVGKGDGVLEVGSSYGECTRILASHASSVIGVDNSSELVEESRRRCPECRFELVDCFQEPEVLRKLCREMQTEASNFKMFVDIGGDRMTSVVCQALILLNSFWSGSAPQLQQPSLVVVKSEGLAAAAALHCDSESSICDLLDWWPRCARPPPSTRQRKKRAHTALLLRQRFSPLES
;
A
#
# COMPACT_ATOMS: atom_id res chain seq x y z
N MET A 1 -0.56 -26.21 -10.45
CA MET A 1 0.23 -25.97 -9.22
C MET A 1 1.07 -27.21 -8.87
N SER A 2 2.38 -27.05 -8.74
CA SER A 2 3.21 -27.93 -7.90
C SER A 2 2.84 -27.71 -6.42
N GLU A 3 3.04 -28.71 -5.56
CA GLU A 3 2.93 -28.50 -4.11
C GLU A 3 4.14 -27.68 -3.64
N VAL A 4 3.89 -26.49 -3.10
CA VAL A 4 4.93 -25.68 -2.42
C VAL A 4 5.45 -26.51 -1.24
N SER A 5 6.76 -26.68 -1.17
CA SER A 5 7.37 -27.56 -0.16
C SER A 5 7.14 -27.05 1.26
N VAL A 6 7.19 -27.97 2.22
CA VAL A 6 7.08 -27.63 3.65
C VAL A 6 8.24 -26.71 4.08
N GLU A 7 9.38 -26.77 3.41
CA GLU A 7 10.56 -25.94 3.67
C GLU A 7 10.39 -24.51 3.12
N GLU A 8 9.84 -24.33 1.91
CA GLU A 8 9.47 -23.01 1.38
C GLU A 8 8.38 -22.33 2.22
N LEU A 9 7.48 -23.10 2.83
CA LEU A 9 6.47 -22.60 3.78
C LEU A 9 7.06 -22.20 5.16
N CYS A 10 8.30 -22.59 5.47
CA CYS A 10 8.97 -22.24 6.72
C CYS A 10 9.74 -20.91 6.65
N MET A 11 10.12 -20.45 5.46
CA MET A 11 10.81 -19.16 5.29
C MET A 11 9.82 -18.04 4.90
N PRO A 12 9.91 -16.85 5.52
CA PRO A 12 9.14 -15.71 5.07
C PRO A 12 9.63 -15.26 3.67
N PRO A 13 8.73 -15.03 2.71
CA PRO A 13 9.07 -14.33 1.49
C PRO A 13 9.56 -12.93 1.85
N PHE A 14 10.38 -12.32 0.99
CA PHE A 14 10.94 -11.00 1.26
C PHE A 14 11.72 -10.93 2.58
N GLY A 15 12.48 -11.97 2.94
CA GLY A 15 13.17 -12.08 4.25
C GLY A 15 14.22 -10.99 4.53
N ALA A 16 14.58 -10.17 3.54
CA ALA A 16 15.45 -9.00 3.69
C ALA A 16 14.67 -7.66 3.79
N PHE A 17 13.33 -7.71 3.75
CA PHE A 17 12.46 -6.53 3.79
C PHE A 17 12.03 -6.25 5.23
N LEU A 18 11.76 -4.97 5.52
CA LEU A 18 11.10 -4.57 6.76
C LEU A 18 9.59 -4.79 6.61
N TRP A 19 9.08 -5.82 7.29
CA TRP A 19 7.66 -6.19 7.34
C TRP A 19 6.92 -5.39 8.41
N GLN A 20 5.84 -4.71 8.03
CA GLN A 20 5.12 -3.79 8.92
C GLN A 20 3.60 -3.89 8.75
N CYS A 21 2.85 -3.80 9.85
CA CYS A 21 1.38 -3.72 9.85
C CYS A 21 0.94 -2.26 9.86
N ALA A 22 0.67 -1.70 8.68
CA ALA A 22 0.29 -0.30 8.54
C ALA A 22 -1.15 -0.01 9.03
N GLN A 23 -1.97 -1.05 9.21
CA GLN A 23 -3.35 -0.93 9.72
C GLN A 23 -3.81 -2.21 10.42
N THR A 24 -4.34 -2.07 11.63
CA THR A 24 -4.95 -3.14 12.43
C THR A 24 -6.46 -3.26 12.18
N PRO A 25 -7.12 -4.38 12.53
CA PRO A 25 -8.59 -4.51 12.45
C PRO A 25 -9.36 -3.57 13.39
N SER A 26 -8.69 -3.02 14.41
CA SER A 26 -9.23 -2.05 15.38
C SER A 26 -9.14 -0.59 14.90
N ASP A 27 -8.36 -0.30 13.88
CA ASP A 27 -8.25 1.05 13.32
C ASP A 27 -9.51 1.42 12.54
N LYS A 28 -9.79 2.72 12.46
CA LYS A 28 -10.93 3.20 11.64
C LYS A 28 -10.62 2.98 10.15
N ARG A 29 -11.67 2.72 9.37
CA ARG A 29 -11.57 2.53 7.92
C ARG A 29 -10.85 3.72 7.27
N GLY A 30 -9.82 3.47 6.46
CA GLY A 30 -8.99 4.52 5.84
C GLY A 30 -7.97 5.21 6.76
N THR A 31 -7.87 4.83 8.03
CA THR A 31 -6.81 5.28 8.96
C THR A 31 -5.75 4.20 9.16
N PHE A 32 -4.52 4.63 9.38
CA PHE A 32 -3.38 3.78 9.72
C PHE A 32 -3.30 3.53 11.24
N SER A 33 -2.47 2.58 11.69
CA SER A 33 -2.18 2.39 13.12
C SER A 33 -1.55 3.65 13.73
N SER A 34 -1.62 3.84 15.05
CA SER A 34 -1.08 5.05 15.72
C SER A 34 0.40 5.30 15.46
N ALA A 35 1.23 4.24 15.44
CA ALA A 35 2.64 4.33 15.07
C ALA A 35 2.83 4.85 13.63
N TRP A 36 2.03 4.33 12.70
CA TRP A 36 2.02 4.79 11.32
C TRP A 36 1.42 6.19 11.14
N GLN A 37 0.53 6.64 12.03
CA GLN A 37 0.02 8.01 12.04
C GLN A 37 1.15 9.00 12.35
N HIS A 38 1.94 8.77 13.40
CA HIS A 38 3.13 9.59 13.68
C HIS A 38 4.15 9.52 12.52
N ASN A 39 4.50 8.32 12.05
CA ASN A 39 5.53 8.15 11.01
C ASN A 39 5.16 8.78 9.66
N LEU A 40 3.89 8.78 9.26
CA LEU A 40 3.46 9.33 7.97
C LEU A 40 2.99 10.79 7.99
N PHE A 41 2.39 11.26 9.09
CA PHE A 41 1.68 12.55 9.13
C PHE A 41 2.25 13.57 10.11
N GLU A 42 3.27 13.20 10.89
CA GLU A 42 3.88 14.06 11.89
C GLU A 42 5.41 14.10 11.79
N PHE A 43 6.01 15.04 12.53
CA PHE A 43 7.47 15.22 12.69
C PHE A 43 8.26 15.15 11.38
N PHE A 44 7.77 15.86 10.35
CA PHE A 44 8.50 16.07 9.11
C PHE A 44 9.81 16.82 9.36
N THR A 45 10.87 16.42 8.67
CA THR A 45 12.23 16.97 8.77
C THR A 45 12.70 17.50 7.41
N PRO A 46 13.55 18.55 7.36
CA PRO A 46 14.15 19.01 6.12
C PRO A 46 14.83 17.86 5.36
N GLY A 47 14.47 17.69 4.08
CA GLY A 47 14.92 16.58 3.24
C GLY A 47 13.94 15.39 3.13
N ASP A 48 12.89 15.31 3.95
CA ASP A 48 11.83 14.31 3.76
C ASP A 48 11.14 14.48 2.40
N ILE A 49 10.94 13.39 1.67
CA ILE A 49 10.05 13.35 0.50
C ILE A 49 8.61 13.12 1.00
N VAL A 50 7.67 13.94 0.54
CA VAL A 50 6.27 13.88 0.94
C VAL A 50 5.32 13.95 -0.25
N ALA A 51 4.23 13.17 -0.19
CA ALA A 51 3.09 13.27 -1.10
C ALA A 51 2.06 14.26 -0.53
N VAL A 52 1.65 15.23 -1.36
CA VAL A 52 0.70 16.27 -0.96
C VAL A 52 -0.68 15.98 -1.52
N ASP A 53 -1.64 15.72 -0.64
CA ASP A 53 -3.02 15.47 -1.02
C ASP A 53 -3.70 16.76 -1.52
N CYS A 54 -3.95 16.82 -2.83
CA CYS A 54 -4.69 17.91 -3.48
C CYS A 54 -6.22 17.70 -3.46
N ARG A 55 -6.71 16.85 -2.53
CA ARG A 55 -8.13 16.48 -2.34
C ARG A 55 -8.78 15.83 -3.56
N SER A 56 -7.97 15.18 -4.40
CA SER A 56 -8.39 14.39 -5.56
C SER A 56 -7.63 13.06 -5.57
N ASN A 57 -8.25 11.99 -6.08
CA ASN A 57 -7.57 10.70 -6.23
C ASN A 57 -6.56 10.72 -7.40
N ASN A 58 -6.81 11.57 -8.40
CA ASN A 58 -6.02 11.67 -9.62
C ASN A 58 -5.01 12.83 -9.57
N ARG A 59 -4.89 13.56 -8.44
CA ARG A 59 -3.93 14.66 -8.27
C ARG A 59 -3.28 14.64 -6.88
N HIS A 60 -1.98 14.41 -6.87
CA HIS A 60 -1.04 14.80 -5.81
C HIS A 60 0.25 15.27 -6.47
N CYS A 61 1.15 15.87 -5.70
CA CYS A 61 2.55 16.03 -6.10
C CYS A 61 3.46 15.44 -5.03
N HIS A 62 4.64 14.96 -5.44
CA HIS A 62 5.74 14.72 -4.51
C HIS A 62 6.58 15.99 -4.37
N ALA A 63 6.97 16.32 -3.14
CA ALA A 63 7.78 17.47 -2.81
C ALA A 63 8.78 17.13 -1.70
N LEU A 64 9.84 17.91 -1.60
CA LEU A 64 10.78 17.89 -0.50
C LEU A 64 10.31 18.83 0.61
N VAL A 65 10.45 18.41 1.86
CA VAL A 65 10.29 19.28 3.04
C VAL A 65 11.52 20.18 3.14
N VAL A 66 11.30 21.50 3.20
CA VAL A 66 12.36 22.51 3.31
C VAL A 66 12.50 22.98 4.75
N ASP A 67 11.41 23.46 5.36
CA ASP A 67 11.36 23.80 6.78
C ASP A 67 9.96 23.64 7.38
N ASN A 68 9.89 23.61 8.71
CA ASN A 68 8.64 23.68 9.47
C ASN A 68 8.41 25.13 9.90
N VAL A 69 7.48 25.82 9.24
CA VAL A 69 7.09 27.18 9.58
C VAL A 69 6.15 27.14 10.79
N LYS A 70 6.73 27.35 11.98
CA LYS A 70 5.98 27.77 13.16
C LYS A 70 5.54 29.22 12.92
N GLU A 71 4.25 29.45 12.74
CA GLU A 71 3.70 30.80 12.56
C GLU A 71 3.91 31.61 13.86
N GLY A 72 4.94 32.45 13.88
CA GLY A 72 5.14 33.52 14.87
C GLY A 72 5.20 34.92 14.22
N TYR A 73 4.92 34.99 12.92
CA TYR A 73 4.92 36.22 12.13
C TYR A 73 3.52 36.83 12.06
N PRO A 74 3.40 38.18 12.05
CA PRO A 74 2.09 38.83 11.94
C PRO A 74 1.42 38.53 10.59
N ALA A 75 0.10 38.32 10.62
CA ALA A 75 -0.70 37.91 9.47
C ALA A 75 -0.64 38.87 8.26
N SER A 76 -0.14 40.10 8.45
CA SER A 76 0.11 41.07 7.38
C SER A 76 1.10 40.57 6.31
N PHE A 77 1.96 39.59 6.61
CA PHE A 77 2.95 39.07 5.65
C PHE A 77 2.44 37.93 4.74
N VAL A 78 1.20 37.47 4.91
CA VAL A 78 0.68 36.24 4.25
C VAL A 78 0.12 36.50 2.83
N TRP A 79 0.09 37.74 2.37
CA TRP A 79 -0.56 38.15 1.11
C TRP A 79 0.10 37.67 -0.19
N TRP A 80 1.28 37.05 -0.13
CA TRP A 80 2.03 36.55 -1.31
C TRP A 80 1.70 35.10 -1.72
N LEU A 81 0.62 34.50 -1.21
CA LEU A 81 0.15 33.15 -1.57
C LEU A 81 -1.22 33.09 -2.25
N ASN A 82 -1.68 34.21 -2.82
CA ASN A 82 -2.70 34.16 -3.86
C ASN A 82 -2.05 33.70 -5.18
N PHE A 83 -2.47 32.54 -5.71
CA PHE A 83 -2.07 32.07 -7.03
C PHE A 83 -2.44 33.12 -8.10
N PRO A 84 -1.50 33.59 -8.93
CA PRO A 84 -1.82 34.38 -10.11
C PRO A 84 -2.57 33.50 -11.13
N SER A 85 -3.84 33.77 -11.34
CA SER A 85 -4.58 33.23 -12.48
C SER A 85 -4.20 34.04 -13.73
N HIS A 86 -3.40 33.45 -14.62
CA HIS A 86 -2.74 34.09 -15.78
C HIS A 86 -1.64 35.09 -15.35
N GLU A 87 -0.53 35.31 -16.05
CA GLU A 87 -0.15 35.01 -17.46
C GLU A 87 1.24 34.30 -17.59
N ARG A 88 1.80 34.24 -18.81
CA ARG A 88 2.92 33.35 -19.19
C ARG A 88 4.32 33.90 -18.86
N ALA A 89 5.25 32.95 -18.69
CA ALA A 89 6.65 33.10 -19.08
C ALA A 89 6.98 31.99 -20.11
N ASP A 90 7.25 32.36 -21.36
CA ASP A 90 7.37 31.40 -22.47
C ASP A 90 8.77 30.76 -22.57
N SER A 91 8.97 29.62 -21.88
CA SER A 91 9.99 28.63 -22.28
C SER A 91 9.60 27.21 -21.80
N MET A 92 9.40 26.31 -22.77
CA MET A 92 9.24 24.83 -22.69
C MET A 92 9.29 24.19 -21.28
N LEU A 93 8.28 23.42 -20.85
CA LEU A 93 7.63 22.31 -21.56
C LEU A 93 6.09 22.30 -21.45
N GLN A 94 5.39 21.60 -22.34
CA GLN A 94 3.91 21.44 -22.33
C GLN A 94 3.48 20.31 -21.36
N HIS A 95 2.38 20.36 -20.60
CA HIS A 95 0.98 20.81 -20.80
C HIS A 95 0.09 19.81 -21.58
N ASP A 96 -1.20 19.58 -21.24
CA ASP A 96 -2.08 20.19 -20.21
C ASP A 96 -2.88 19.08 -19.44
N GLU A 97 -4.09 19.14 -18.85
CA GLU A 97 -5.22 20.09 -18.84
C GLU A 97 -6.00 20.07 -17.49
N LEU A 98 -7.29 20.46 -17.47
CA LEU A 98 -8.13 20.76 -16.30
C LEU A 98 -9.05 19.56 -15.94
N LEU A 99 -10.37 19.56 -15.68
CA LEU A 99 -11.49 20.54 -15.56
C LEU A 99 -12.12 20.42 -14.12
N PRO A 100 -13.25 21.10 -13.76
CA PRO A 100 -13.49 21.51 -12.36
C PRO A 100 -14.67 20.86 -11.59
N ALA A 101 -14.71 21.21 -10.29
CA ALA A 101 -15.83 21.19 -9.33
C ALA A 101 -16.40 19.84 -8.82
N PHE A 102 -16.41 19.67 -7.48
CA PHE A 102 -17.66 19.73 -6.67
C PHE A 102 -17.37 19.87 -5.15
N LEU A 103 -18.40 19.75 -4.30
CA LEU A 103 -18.55 20.41 -2.99
C LEU A 103 -17.73 19.90 -1.78
N ARG A 104 -17.72 20.74 -0.73
CA ARG A 104 -17.09 20.50 0.59
C ARG A 104 -17.75 19.37 1.37
N MET A 105 -16.92 18.57 2.05
CA MET A 105 -17.12 18.30 3.48
C MET A 105 -16.02 19.02 4.26
N SER A 106 -16.40 19.86 5.22
CA SER A 106 -15.48 20.45 6.20
C SER A 106 -15.54 19.66 7.48
N TYR A 107 -14.42 19.01 7.85
CA TYR A 107 -14.17 18.73 9.25
C TYR A 107 -13.75 20.05 9.91
N GLU A 108 -14.52 20.48 10.91
CA GLU A 108 -14.14 21.58 11.78
C GLU A 108 -13.00 21.10 12.68
N LEU A 109 -11.84 21.75 12.58
CA LEU A 109 -10.77 21.58 13.55
C LEU A 109 -11.15 22.39 14.81
N PRO A 110 -10.97 21.84 16.03
CA PRO A 110 -11.30 22.57 17.25
C PRO A 110 -10.58 23.93 17.34
N GLU A 111 -11.33 24.98 17.67
CA GLU A 111 -10.84 26.37 17.68
C GLU A 111 -9.75 26.64 18.74
N SER A 112 -9.47 25.67 19.61
CA SER A 112 -8.37 25.71 20.59
C SER A 112 -6.98 25.40 20.01
N CYS A 113 -6.87 24.99 18.76
CA CYS A 113 -5.59 24.76 18.08
C CYS A 113 -4.92 26.09 17.65
N GLY A 114 -4.12 26.68 18.54
CA GLY A 114 -3.38 27.91 18.26
C GLY A 114 -2.35 27.78 17.12
N LEU A 115 -2.21 28.86 16.33
CA LEU A 115 -1.19 29.10 15.28
C LEU A 115 -0.93 27.88 14.37
N ALA A 116 -1.81 27.72 13.37
CA ALA A 116 -1.86 26.57 12.47
C ALA A 116 -0.54 26.35 11.71
N SER A 117 0.26 25.40 12.20
CA SER A 117 1.58 25.08 11.65
C SER A 117 1.53 24.82 10.13
N ARG A 118 2.54 25.34 9.43
CA ARG A 118 2.74 25.13 8.00
C ARG A 118 4.05 24.43 7.74
N ILE A 119 4.09 23.60 6.71
CA ILE A 119 5.31 23.00 6.21
C ILE A 119 5.65 23.71 4.90
N ARG A 120 6.89 24.19 4.77
CA ARG A 120 7.39 24.67 3.48
C ARG A 120 7.87 23.48 2.68
N LEU A 121 7.30 23.34 1.49
CA LEU A 121 7.57 22.28 0.54
C LEU A 121 8.17 22.85 -0.74
N GLN A 122 8.97 22.04 -1.43
CA GLN A 122 9.53 22.36 -2.74
C GLN A 122 9.33 21.17 -3.68
N THR A 123 8.66 21.36 -4.82
CA THR A 123 8.57 20.34 -5.87
C THR A 123 9.92 20.13 -6.56
N PHE A 124 10.10 19.00 -7.25
CA PHE A 124 11.39 18.64 -7.88
C PHE A 124 11.80 19.55 -9.06
N ASP A 125 10.89 20.39 -9.56
CA ASP A 125 11.15 21.49 -10.49
C ASP A 125 11.70 22.77 -9.82
N GLY A 126 11.76 22.78 -8.48
CA GLY A 126 12.22 23.90 -7.66
C GLY A 126 11.12 24.80 -7.11
N HIS A 127 9.84 24.62 -7.46
CA HIS A 127 8.77 25.53 -7.03
C HIS A 127 8.41 25.35 -5.54
N GLY A 128 8.51 26.43 -4.76
CA GLY A 128 8.24 26.46 -3.32
C GLY A 128 6.78 26.81 -2.97
N PHE A 129 6.21 26.15 -1.96
CA PHE A 129 4.84 26.43 -1.46
C PHE A 129 4.67 26.06 0.02
N LEU A 130 3.62 26.59 0.66
CA LEU A 130 3.23 26.20 2.03
C LEU A 130 2.09 25.19 2.01
N CYS A 131 2.16 24.18 2.87
CA CYS A 131 1.09 23.20 3.07
C CYS A 131 0.69 23.03 4.54
N SER A 132 -0.50 22.48 4.76
CA SER A 132 -0.98 22.08 6.09
C SER A 132 -0.54 20.63 6.37
N PRO A 133 0.03 20.29 7.54
CA PRO A 133 0.47 18.92 7.87
C PRO A 133 -0.58 17.85 7.58
N ALA A 134 -1.85 18.12 7.87
CA ALA A 134 -2.98 17.21 7.61
C ALA A 134 -3.26 16.91 6.10
N ARG A 135 -2.51 17.53 5.17
CA ARG A 135 -2.52 17.24 3.73
C ARG A 135 -1.23 16.57 3.24
N VAL A 136 -0.27 16.32 4.12
CA VAL A 136 1.08 15.86 3.78
C VAL A 136 1.27 14.44 4.29
N VAL A 137 1.88 13.58 3.48
CA VAL A 137 2.13 12.16 3.82
C VAL A 137 3.58 11.83 3.48
N ARG A 138 4.36 11.30 4.42
CA ARG A 138 5.75 10.88 4.15
C ARG A 138 5.76 9.81 3.06
N VAL A 139 6.60 9.98 2.04
CA VAL A 139 6.91 8.93 1.07
C VAL A 139 8.03 8.09 1.67
N LEU A 140 7.82 6.78 1.74
CA LEU A 140 8.81 5.87 2.30
C LEU A 140 10.04 5.80 1.37
N PRO A 141 11.27 5.83 1.93
CA PRO A 141 12.47 5.63 1.13
C PRO A 141 12.51 4.21 0.55
N ALA A 142 13.12 4.05 -0.62
CA ALA A 142 13.25 2.77 -1.30
C ALA A 142 14.12 1.74 -0.54
N THR A 143 14.91 2.20 0.44
CA THR A 143 15.82 1.38 1.26
C THR A 143 15.59 1.69 2.75
N PRO A 144 15.47 0.68 3.64
CA PRO A 144 15.30 -0.74 3.31
C PRO A 144 13.97 -0.98 2.58
N PRO A 145 13.89 -2.01 1.71
CA PRO A 145 12.64 -2.37 1.04
C PRO A 145 11.60 -2.87 2.05
N ARG A 146 10.31 -2.67 1.77
CA ARG A 146 9.23 -2.85 2.76
C ARG A 146 8.08 -3.72 2.28
N VAL A 147 7.52 -4.52 3.18
CA VAL A 147 6.22 -5.19 2.99
C VAL A 147 5.22 -4.55 3.96
N LEU A 148 4.20 -3.88 3.43
CA LEU A 148 3.17 -3.20 4.20
C LEU A 148 1.87 -3.99 4.15
N LEU A 149 1.41 -4.45 5.31
CA LEU A 149 0.12 -5.10 5.45
C LEU A 149 -0.94 -4.06 5.79
N VAL A 150 -2.07 -4.11 5.07
CA VAL A 150 -3.25 -3.28 5.34
C VAL A 150 -4.50 -4.13 5.41
N HIS A 151 -5.43 -3.73 6.27
CA HIS A 151 -6.68 -4.44 6.50
C HIS A 151 -7.71 -4.10 5.42
N ASP A 152 -7.90 -2.81 5.10
CA ASP A 152 -9.01 -2.33 4.27
C ASP A 152 -8.59 -1.60 2.97
N THR A 153 -9.44 -1.75 1.95
CA THR A 153 -9.20 -1.25 0.59
C THR A 153 -9.07 0.28 0.49
N VAL A 154 -9.59 1.06 1.44
CA VAL A 154 -9.40 2.53 1.48
C VAL A 154 -7.97 2.84 1.87
N THR A 155 -7.41 2.18 2.87
CA THR A 155 -6.01 2.36 3.29
C THR A 155 -5.03 1.83 2.24
N TYR A 156 -5.36 0.70 1.59
CA TYR A 156 -4.64 0.19 0.42
C TYR A 156 -4.58 1.21 -0.74
N ARG A 157 -5.74 1.76 -1.16
CA ARG A 157 -5.79 2.81 -2.19
C ARG A 157 -5.16 4.13 -1.75
N ARG A 158 -5.12 4.41 -0.44
CA ARG A 158 -4.41 5.57 0.12
C ARG A 158 -2.89 5.40 0.02
N LEU A 159 -2.34 4.20 0.19
CA LEU A 159 -0.94 3.90 -0.10
C LEU A 159 -0.65 3.93 -1.61
N ALA A 160 -1.54 3.40 -2.45
CA ALA A 160 -1.44 3.50 -3.91
C ALA A 160 -1.36 4.95 -4.40
N LYS A 161 -2.07 5.87 -3.72
CA LYS A 161 -2.00 7.31 -3.97
C LYS A 161 -0.75 7.98 -3.38
N THR A 162 -0.26 7.60 -2.20
CA THR A 162 0.77 8.38 -1.48
C THR A 162 2.19 7.82 -1.56
N GLN A 163 2.37 6.59 -2.02
CA GLN A 163 3.68 5.91 -2.05
C GLN A 163 4.15 5.60 -3.48
N VAL A 164 3.54 6.21 -4.49
CA VAL A 164 3.82 5.99 -5.93
C VAL A 164 3.94 7.35 -6.63
N GLY A 165 4.97 7.50 -7.45
CA GLY A 165 5.23 8.71 -8.24
C GLY A 165 5.86 8.41 -9.61
N LYS A 166 6.13 9.47 -10.37
CA LYS A 166 6.39 9.41 -11.82
C LYS A 166 7.66 8.67 -12.28
N GLY A 167 8.48 8.18 -11.35
CA GLY A 167 9.63 7.31 -11.65
C GLY A 167 9.42 5.83 -11.32
N ASP A 168 8.27 5.46 -10.73
CA ASP A 168 7.91 4.09 -10.35
C ASP A 168 7.21 3.35 -11.49
N GLY A 169 7.51 2.06 -11.64
CA GLY A 169 6.74 1.08 -12.42
C GLY A 169 6.02 0.14 -11.46
N VAL A 170 4.73 -0.14 -11.69
CA VAL A 170 3.89 -0.85 -10.70
C VAL A 170 3.15 -2.04 -11.30
N LEU A 171 3.28 -3.20 -10.64
CA LEU A 171 2.44 -4.37 -10.90
C LEU A 171 1.40 -4.52 -9.78
N GLU A 172 0.11 -4.56 -10.12
CA GLU A 172 -0.97 -4.87 -9.20
C GLU A 172 -1.53 -6.28 -9.45
N VAL A 173 -1.55 -7.13 -8.43
CA VAL A 173 -2.03 -8.52 -8.48
C VAL A 173 -3.37 -8.63 -7.74
N GLY A 174 -4.44 -8.91 -8.48
CA GLY A 174 -5.83 -8.83 -8.01
C GLY A 174 -6.46 -7.47 -8.32
N SER A 175 -6.31 -6.97 -9.55
CA SER A 175 -6.81 -5.64 -9.94
C SER A 175 -8.33 -5.49 -9.86
N SER A 176 -9.09 -6.60 -9.83
CA SER A 176 -10.55 -6.61 -9.72
C SER A 176 -11.21 -5.71 -10.79
N TYR A 177 -11.99 -4.71 -10.40
CA TYR A 177 -12.61 -3.71 -11.30
C TYR A 177 -11.70 -2.51 -11.67
N GLY A 178 -10.38 -2.61 -11.48
CA GLY A 178 -9.38 -1.64 -11.94
C GLY A 178 -9.30 -0.31 -11.18
N GLU A 179 -10.14 -0.10 -10.15
CA GLU A 179 -10.22 1.15 -9.40
C GLU A 179 -8.94 1.51 -8.63
N CYS A 180 -8.12 0.54 -8.24
CA CYS A 180 -6.82 0.80 -7.63
C CYS A 180 -5.76 1.03 -8.72
N THR A 181 -5.76 0.21 -9.77
CA THR A 181 -4.89 0.33 -10.94
C THR A 181 -4.99 1.72 -11.59
N ARG A 182 -6.19 2.30 -11.67
CA ARG A 182 -6.41 3.67 -12.17
C ARG A 182 -5.86 4.77 -11.25
N ILE A 183 -5.84 4.53 -9.92
CA ILE A 183 -5.16 5.42 -8.96
C ILE A 183 -3.64 5.30 -9.17
N LEU A 184 -3.10 4.09 -9.27
CA LEU A 184 -1.68 3.84 -9.56
C LEU A 184 -1.25 4.51 -10.87
N ALA A 185 -2.01 4.33 -11.96
CA ALA A 185 -1.72 4.87 -13.29
C ALA A 185 -1.77 6.41 -13.35
N SER A 186 -2.56 7.04 -12.48
CA SER A 186 -2.54 8.51 -12.34
C SER A 186 -1.15 9.01 -11.90
N HIS A 187 -0.37 8.19 -11.18
CA HIS A 187 0.78 8.63 -10.39
C HIS A 187 2.13 8.03 -10.81
N ALA A 188 2.14 6.77 -11.24
CA ALA A 188 3.32 6.04 -11.72
C ALA A 188 3.83 6.54 -13.09
N SER A 189 4.94 5.96 -13.55
CA SER A 189 5.40 5.98 -14.95
C SER A 189 4.57 5.00 -15.80
N SER A 190 4.55 3.71 -15.40
CA SER A 190 3.74 2.67 -16.03
C SER A 190 3.14 1.72 -15.00
N VAL A 191 1.99 1.12 -15.34
CA VAL A 191 1.22 0.23 -14.46
C VAL A 191 0.60 -0.90 -15.26
N ILE A 192 0.64 -2.11 -14.70
CA ILE A 192 -0.13 -3.26 -15.17
C ILE A 192 -0.96 -3.80 -14.00
N GLY A 193 -2.28 -3.87 -14.19
CA GLY A 193 -3.16 -4.66 -13.33
C GLY A 193 -3.30 -6.08 -13.87
N VAL A 194 -3.26 -7.09 -12.99
CA VAL A 194 -3.57 -8.48 -13.36
C VAL A 194 -4.68 -9.06 -12.51
N ASP A 195 -5.56 -9.85 -13.11
CA ASP A 195 -6.60 -10.61 -12.43
C ASP A 195 -6.76 -11.99 -13.09
N ASN A 196 -7.38 -12.94 -12.38
CA ASN A 196 -7.63 -14.30 -12.89
C ASN A 196 -9.08 -14.51 -13.37
N SER A 197 -9.94 -13.50 -13.29
CA SER A 197 -11.27 -13.48 -13.93
C SER A 197 -11.25 -12.68 -15.23
N SER A 198 -11.61 -13.31 -16.35
CA SER A 198 -11.73 -12.64 -17.66
C SER A 198 -12.77 -11.52 -17.65
N GLU A 199 -13.91 -11.74 -16.97
CA GLU A 199 -14.98 -10.75 -16.78
C GLU A 199 -14.46 -9.47 -16.09
N LEU A 200 -13.63 -9.61 -15.05
CA LEU A 200 -13.06 -8.48 -14.32
C LEU A 200 -11.99 -7.74 -15.13
N VAL A 201 -11.20 -8.46 -15.94
CA VAL A 201 -10.22 -7.85 -16.87
C VAL A 201 -10.92 -7.09 -18.00
N GLU A 202 -11.97 -7.65 -18.59
CA GLU A 202 -12.76 -7.02 -19.64
C GLU A 202 -13.50 -5.77 -19.13
N GLU A 203 -14.17 -5.87 -17.98
CA GLU A 203 -14.85 -4.74 -17.35
C GLU A 203 -13.87 -3.66 -16.89
N SER A 204 -12.66 -4.02 -16.43
CA SER A 204 -11.61 -3.05 -16.09
C SER A 204 -11.08 -2.31 -17.32
N ARG A 205 -10.79 -3.02 -18.41
CA ARG A 205 -10.41 -2.42 -19.71
C ARG A 205 -11.52 -1.49 -20.24
N ARG A 206 -12.79 -1.80 -19.97
CA ARG A 206 -13.94 -0.95 -20.35
C ARG A 206 -14.11 0.29 -19.47
N ARG A 207 -13.75 0.22 -18.18
CA ARG A 207 -13.85 1.34 -17.21
C ARG A 207 -12.67 2.30 -17.27
N CYS A 208 -11.46 1.76 -17.47
CA CYS A 208 -10.20 2.48 -17.43
C CYS A 208 -9.40 2.17 -18.71
N PRO A 209 -9.87 2.58 -19.91
CA PRO A 209 -9.23 2.25 -21.19
C PRO A 209 -7.81 2.83 -21.34
N GLU A 210 -7.42 3.78 -20.49
CA GLU A 210 -6.06 4.31 -20.33
C GLU A 210 -5.11 3.40 -19.54
N CYS A 211 -5.65 2.38 -18.84
CA CYS A 211 -4.88 1.45 -18.00
C CYS A 211 -4.69 0.09 -18.69
N ARG A 212 -3.50 -0.50 -18.56
CA ARG A 212 -3.24 -1.87 -19.02
C ARG A 212 -3.68 -2.90 -17.98
N PHE A 213 -4.50 -3.84 -18.43
CA PHE A 213 -4.91 -5.01 -17.64
C PHE A 213 -4.58 -6.30 -18.40
N GLU A 214 -4.10 -7.32 -17.71
CA GLU A 214 -3.83 -8.65 -18.27
C GLU A 214 -4.61 -9.74 -17.51
N LEU A 215 -5.05 -10.76 -18.25
CA LEU A 215 -5.63 -11.97 -17.67
C LEU A 215 -4.48 -12.93 -17.36
N VAL A 216 -4.22 -13.17 -16.08
CA VAL A 216 -3.13 -14.05 -15.60
C VAL A 216 -3.57 -14.74 -14.31
N ASP A 217 -3.68 -16.07 -14.31
CA ASP A 217 -3.71 -16.80 -13.03
C ASP A 217 -2.29 -16.94 -12.50
N CYS A 218 -1.92 -16.11 -11.53
CA CYS A 218 -0.59 -16.11 -10.94
C CYS A 218 -0.11 -17.51 -10.48
N PHE A 219 -1.00 -18.40 -10.03
CA PHE A 219 -0.64 -19.73 -9.53
C PHE A 219 -0.47 -20.79 -10.63
N GLN A 220 -1.00 -20.57 -11.84
CA GLN A 220 -0.79 -21.47 -12.98
C GLN A 220 0.18 -20.90 -14.03
N GLU A 221 0.33 -19.58 -14.11
CA GLU A 221 1.08 -18.85 -15.14
C GLU A 221 2.23 -17.97 -14.57
N PRO A 222 3.07 -18.47 -13.63
CA PRO A 222 4.07 -17.64 -12.95
C PRO A 222 5.12 -17.06 -13.89
N GLU A 223 5.43 -17.71 -15.01
CA GLU A 223 6.35 -17.19 -16.03
C GLU A 223 5.79 -15.96 -16.77
N VAL A 224 4.46 -15.91 -16.97
CA VAL A 224 3.78 -14.74 -17.55
C VAL A 224 3.89 -13.58 -16.57
N LEU A 225 3.57 -13.82 -15.30
CA LEU A 225 3.69 -12.80 -14.25
C LEU A 225 5.14 -12.30 -14.08
N ARG A 226 6.13 -13.21 -14.13
CA ARG A 226 7.56 -12.87 -14.08
C ARG A 226 8.01 -12.03 -15.28
N LYS A 227 7.44 -12.26 -16.47
CA LYS A 227 7.65 -11.41 -17.65
C LYS A 227 7.11 -9.99 -17.43
N LEU A 228 5.90 -9.85 -16.86
CA LEU A 228 5.32 -8.53 -16.55
C LEU A 228 6.13 -7.77 -15.49
N CYS A 229 6.68 -8.47 -14.47
CA CYS A 229 7.64 -7.88 -13.53
C CYS A 229 8.90 -7.33 -14.24
N ARG A 230 9.39 -8.01 -15.29
CA ARG A 230 10.54 -7.55 -16.08
C ARG A 230 10.22 -6.30 -16.87
N GLU A 231 9.06 -6.26 -17.51
CA GLU A 231 8.56 -5.16 -18.33
C GLU A 231 8.52 -3.86 -17.52
N MET A 232 7.92 -3.90 -16.33
CA MET A 232 7.88 -2.76 -15.38
C MET A 232 9.26 -2.33 -14.86
N GLN A 233 10.25 -3.23 -14.84
CA GLN A 233 11.63 -2.91 -14.45
C GLN A 233 12.48 -2.35 -15.61
N THR A 234 12.06 -2.52 -16.86
CA THR A 234 12.70 -1.89 -18.02
C THR A 234 12.16 -0.48 -18.33
N GLU A 235 10.97 -0.13 -17.83
CA GLU A 235 10.30 1.15 -18.10
C GLU A 235 10.45 2.20 -16.98
N ALA A 236 10.98 1.81 -15.82
CA ALA A 236 10.97 2.65 -14.63
C ALA A 236 12.28 2.60 -13.81
N SER A 237 12.56 3.69 -13.11
CA SER A 237 13.72 3.83 -12.21
C SER A 237 13.59 3.05 -10.90
N ASN A 238 12.37 2.65 -10.53
CA ASN A 238 12.07 1.92 -9.32
C ASN A 238 10.84 1.02 -9.53
N PHE A 239 10.79 -0.12 -8.84
CA PHE A 239 9.71 -1.11 -8.99
C PHE A 239 8.92 -1.28 -7.69
N LYS A 240 7.59 -1.26 -7.79
CA LYS A 240 6.66 -1.43 -6.66
C LYS A 240 5.58 -2.44 -7.00
N MET A 241 5.02 -3.07 -5.96
CA MET A 241 4.02 -4.12 -6.11
C MET A 241 2.84 -3.91 -5.18
N PHE A 242 1.65 -4.16 -5.69
CA PHE A 242 0.38 -4.04 -4.98
C PHE A 242 -0.36 -5.38 -5.09
N VAL A 243 -0.90 -5.90 -3.98
CA VAL A 243 -1.47 -7.26 -3.90
C VAL A 243 -2.80 -7.23 -3.13
N ASP A 244 -3.92 -7.45 -3.82
CA ASP A 244 -5.26 -7.61 -3.24
C ASP A 244 -5.95 -8.87 -3.80
N ILE A 245 -5.40 -10.04 -3.43
CA ILE A 245 -5.96 -11.35 -3.80
C ILE A 245 -7.10 -11.71 -2.82
N GLY A 246 -8.01 -10.75 -2.60
CA GLY A 246 -8.79 -10.60 -1.36
C GLY A 246 -10.32 -10.59 -1.49
N GLY A 247 -10.90 -11.63 -2.12
CA GLY A 247 -12.31 -12.00 -1.91
C GLY A 247 -12.49 -12.83 -0.63
N ASP A 248 -13.40 -13.82 -0.62
CA ASP A 248 -13.53 -14.86 0.44
C ASP A 248 -12.31 -15.81 0.56
N ARG A 249 -11.14 -15.38 0.04
CA ARG A 249 -9.91 -16.16 -0.06
C ARG A 249 -9.17 -16.16 1.28
N MET A 250 -8.64 -17.32 1.65
CA MET A 250 -8.05 -17.58 2.97
C MET A 250 -6.63 -17.00 3.07
N THR A 251 -6.18 -16.61 4.26
CA THR A 251 -4.83 -16.03 4.51
C THR A 251 -3.70 -16.81 3.83
N SER A 252 -3.76 -18.15 3.87
CA SER A 252 -2.78 -19.03 3.24
C SER A 252 -2.64 -18.86 1.71
N VAL A 253 -3.69 -18.40 1.01
CA VAL A 253 -3.63 -18.12 -0.44
C VAL A 253 -2.81 -16.86 -0.72
N VAL A 254 -2.98 -15.82 0.11
CA VAL A 254 -2.13 -14.62 0.06
C VAL A 254 -0.68 -14.98 0.38
N CYS A 255 -0.46 -15.84 1.38
CA CYS A 255 0.88 -16.32 1.71
C CYS A 255 1.53 -17.12 0.56
N GLN A 256 0.78 -18.00 -0.11
CA GLN A 256 1.26 -18.73 -1.29
C GLN A 256 1.63 -17.79 -2.44
N ALA A 257 0.84 -16.74 -2.69
CA ALA A 257 1.17 -15.74 -3.70
C ALA A 257 2.46 -14.97 -3.36
N LEU A 258 2.66 -14.58 -2.09
CA LEU A 258 3.88 -13.89 -1.67
C LEU A 258 5.12 -14.79 -1.74
N ILE A 259 5.01 -16.10 -1.46
CA ILE A 259 6.09 -17.09 -1.68
C ILE A 259 6.41 -17.21 -3.16
N LEU A 260 5.39 -17.36 -4.01
CA LEU A 260 5.55 -17.44 -5.45
C LEU A 260 6.27 -16.19 -6.01
N LEU A 261 5.80 -14.99 -5.63
CA LEU A 261 6.40 -13.73 -6.03
C LEU A 261 7.87 -13.67 -5.58
N ASN A 262 8.17 -14.07 -4.34
CA ASN A 262 9.53 -14.12 -3.81
C ASN A 262 10.49 -15.05 -4.59
N SER A 263 9.98 -16.11 -5.24
CA SER A 263 10.77 -16.96 -6.13
C SER A 263 11.33 -16.21 -7.35
N PHE A 264 10.78 -15.05 -7.71
CA PHE A 264 11.20 -14.29 -8.89
C PHE A 264 12.54 -13.56 -8.69
N TRP A 265 12.96 -13.37 -7.43
CA TRP A 265 14.21 -12.71 -7.04
C TRP A 265 15.13 -13.59 -6.20
N SER A 266 14.67 -14.79 -5.81
CA SER A 266 15.41 -15.74 -4.97
C SER A 266 16.06 -16.81 -5.83
N GLY A 267 17.37 -16.76 -6.00
CA GLY A 267 18.13 -17.80 -6.73
C GLY A 267 19.53 -17.35 -7.13
N SER A 268 20.32 -18.26 -7.71
CA SER A 268 21.74 -18.05 -8.03
C SER A 268 22.01 -17.07 -9.19
N ALA A 269 20.96 -16.61 -9.90
CA ALA A 269 21.05 -15.65 -11.00
C ALA A 269 19.76 -14.80 -11.07
N PRO A 270 19.57 -13.81 -10.17
CA PRO A 270 18.37 -12.99 -10.15
C PRO A 270 18.32 -12.08 -11.38
N GLN A 271 17.47 -12.43 -12.35
CA GLN A 271 17.24 -11.66 -13.58
C GLN A 271 16.25 -10.49 -13.39
N LEU A 272 15.96 -10.13 -12.14
CA LEU A 272 15.00 -9.11 -11.72
C LEU A 272 15.50 -8.45 -10.44
N GLN A 273 15.31 -7.13 -10.33
CA GLN A 273 15.50 -6.40 -9.08
C GLN A 273 14.32 -6.67 -8.14
N GLN A 274 14.57 -6.65 -6.83
CA GLN A 274 13.51 -6.74 -5.83
C GLN A 274 12.69 -5.44 -5.79
N PRO A 275 11.36 -5.47 -5.58
CA PRO A 275 10.55 -4.26 -5.44
C PRO A 275 10.97 -3.47 -4.19
N SER A 276 11.00 -2.13 -4.26
CA SER A 276 11.30 -1.31 -3.08
C SER A 276 10.15 -1.32 -2.06
N LEU A 277 8.94 -1.61 -2.53
CA LEU A 277 7.71 -1.61 -1.74
C LEU A 277 6.76 -2.67 -2.27
N VAL A 278 6.23 -3.48 -1.34
CA VAL A 278 5.09 -4.37 -1.56
C VAL A 278 3.97 -3.96 -0.62
N VAL A 279 2.79 -3.65 -1.14
CA VAL A 279 1.60 -3.36 -0.33
C VAL A 279 0.60 -4.51 -0.49
N VAL A 280 0.16 -5.09 0.63
CA VAL A 280 -0.71 -6.28 0.64
C VAL A 280 -2.00 -5.96 1.40
N LYS A 281 -3.16 -6.00 0.72
CA LYS A 281 -4.46 -6.00 1.39
C LYS A 281 -4.82 -7.42 1.78
N SER A 282 -4.95 -7.67 3.08
CA SER A 282 -5.45 -8.94 3.60
C SER A 282 -5.89 -8.77 5.05
N GLU A 283 -7.19 -8.84 5.28
CA GLU A 283 -7.81 -8.69 6.60
C GLU A 283 -7.24 -9.72 7.60
N GLY A 284 -7.15 -10.99 7.16
CA GLY A 284 -6.61 -12.08 7.97
C GLY A 284 -5.11 -11.99 8.23
N LEU A 285 -4.29 -11.49 7.29
CA LEU A 285 -2.85 -11.35 7.48
C LEU A 285 -2.52 -10.11 8.34
N ALA A 286 -3.21 -8.98 8.11
CA ALA A 286 -3.08 -7.78 8.94
C ALA A 286 -3.56 -8.02 10.39
N ALA A 287 -4.66 -8.77 10.58
CA ALA A 287 -5.10 -9.20 11.91
C ALA A 287 -4.06 -10.09 12.62
N ALA A 288 -3.44 -11.04 11.90
CA ALA A 288 -2.40 -11.89 12.47
C ALA A 288 -1.10 -11.13 12.78
N ALA A 289 -0.75 -10.14 11.95
CA ALA A 289 0.41 -9.28 12.15
C ALA A 289 0.23 -8.32 13.34
N ALA A 290 -0.95 -7.71 13.50
CA ALA A 290 -1.25 -6.77 14.58
C ALA A 290 -1.04 -7.38 16.00
N LEU A 291 -1.17 -8.70 16.14
CA LEU A 291 -0.91 -9.44 17.39
C LEU A 291 0.59 -9.71 17.68
N HIS A 292 1.47 -9.45 16.71
CA HIS A 292 2.91 -9.74 16.75
C HIS A 292 3.74 -8.49 16.36
N CYS A 293 3.16 -7.29 16.47
CA CYS A 293 3.83 -6.04 16.14
C CYS A 293 4.47 -5.38 17.36
N ASP A 294 5.59 -4.68 17.13
CA ASP A 294 6.18 -3.77 18.09
C ASP A 294 5.50 -2.37 18.08
N SER A 295 6.05 -1.44 18.85
CA SER A 295 5.58 -0.04 18.93
C SER A 295 5.77 0.77 17.64
N GLU A 296 6.57 0.31 16.68
CA GLU A 296 6.73 0.90 15.35
C GLU A 296 5.81 0.21 14.30
N SER A 297 5.00 -0.76 14.75
CA SER A 297 4.22 -1.69 13.93
C SER A 297 5.05 -2.56 12.99
N SER A 298 6.31 -2.86 13.34
CA SER A 298 7.13 -3.86 12.66
C SER A 298 6.83 -5.25 13.22
N ILE A 299 6.82 -6.28 12.37
CA ILE A 299 6.45 -7.64 12.78
C ILE A 299 7.63 -8.34 13.47
N CYS A 300 7.49 -8.61 14.76
CA CYS A 300 8.44 -9.38 15.57
C CYS A 300 8.49 -10.84 15.11
N ASP A 301 9.66 -11.47 15.27
CA ASP A 301 9.88 -12.91 15.09
C ASP A 301 9.31 -13.47 13.77
N LEU A 302 9.54 -12.76 12.66
CA LEU A 302 8.99 -13.05 11.33
C LEU A 302 9.14 -14.53 10.90
N LEU A 303 10.24 -15.19 11.30
CA LEU A 303 10.52 -16.61 11.05
C LEU A 303 9.55 -17.58 11.75
N ASP A 304 9.01 -17.22 12.92
CA ASP A 304 8.00 -18.01 13.65
C ASP A 304 6.57 -17.53 13.35
N TRP A 305 6.38 -16.23 13.12
CA TRP A 305 5.10 -15.67 12.72
C TRP A 305 4.62 -16.17 11.35
N TRP A 306 5.51 -16.20 10.35
CA TRP A 306 5.12 -16.52 8.97
C TRP A 306 4.54 -17.93 8.80
N PRO A 307 5.17 -19.02 9.31
CA PRO A 307 4.65 -20.37 9.14
C PRO A 307 3.31 -20.60 9.84
N ARG A 308 2.95 -19.77 10.84
CA ARG A 308 1.63 -19.78 11.48
C ARG A 308 0.54 -19.24 10.56
N CYS A 309 0.88 -18.23 9.73
CA CYS A 309 -0.02 -17.58 8.80
C CYS A 309 -0.13 -18.31 7.45
N ALA A 310 0.98 -18.87 6.96
CA ALA A 310 1.04 -19.57 5.67
C ALA A 310 0.34 -20.93 5.68
N ARG A 311 0.26 -21.60 6.84
CA ARG A 311 -0.46 -22.88 6.98
C ARG A 311 -1.96 -22.69 6.74
N PRO A 312 -2.59 -23.43 5.81
CA PRO A 312 -4.04 -23.39 5.67
C PRO A 312 -4.69 -23.88 6.97
N PRO A 313 -5.71 -23.17 7.50
CA PRO A 313 -6.40 -23.60 8.71
C PRO A 313 -7.04 -24.98 8.49
N PRO A 314 -7.09 -25.83 9.52
CA PRO A 314 -7.56 -27.21 9.37
C PRO A 314 -8.96 -27.24 8.74
N SER A 315 -9.11 -28.06 7.70
CA SER A 315 -10.27 -28.03 6.79
C SER A 315 -11.59 -28.14 7.54
N THR A 316 -12.70 -27.69 6.95
CA THR A 316 -14.02 -27.72 7.60
C THR A 316 -14.40 -29.12 8.11
N ARG A 317 -13.91 -30.18 7.45
CA ARG A 317 -14.03 -31.58 7.87
C ARG A 317 -13.15 -31.91 9.10
N GLN A 318 -11.90 -31.43 9.14
CA GLN A 318 -11.01 -31.54 10.31
C GLN A 318 -11.51 -30.71 11.50
N ARG A 319 -12.03 -29.48 11.28
CA ARG A 319 -12.71 -28.65 12.29
C ARG A 319 -13.93 -29.36 12.86
N LYS A 320 -14.85 -29.89 12.03
CA LYS A 320 -15.99 -30.70 12.47
C LYS A 320 -15.54 -31.95 13.26
N LYS A 321 -14.51 -32.67 12.79
CA LYS A 321 -13.95 -33.83 13.52
C LYS A 321 -13.39 -33.44 14.89
N ARG A 322 -12.57 -32.38 14.98
CA ARG A 322 -12.00 -31.89 16.24
C ARG A 322 -13.09 -31.43 17.22
N ALA A 323 -14.11 -30.71 16.75
CA ALA A 323 -15.25 -30.30 17.58
C ALA A 323 -16.03 -31.50 18.13
N HIS A 324 -16.28 -32.52 17.29
CA HIS A 324 -16.93 -33.76 17.73
C HIS A 324 -16.08 -34.56 18.74
N THR A 325 -14.77 -34.69 18.52
CA THR A 325 -13.86 -35.32 19.49
C THR A 325 -13.81 -34.55 20.82
N ALA A 326 -13.81 -33.22 20.79
CA ALA A 326 -13.85 -32.39 22.01
C ALA A 326 -15.17 -32.55 22.78
N LEU A 327 -16.30 -32.70 22.07
CA LEU A 327 -17.61 -32.99 22.67
C LEU A 327 -17.59 -34.35 23.39
N LEU A 328 -17.11 -35.40 22.72
CA LEU A 328 -17.00 -36.76 23.28
C LEU A 328 -16.06 -36.82 24.49
N LEU A 329 -14.97 -36.03 24.49
CA LEU A 329 -14.08 -35.93 25.64
C LEU A 329 -14.74 -35.22 26.82
N ARG A 330 -15.48 -34.12 26.60
CA ARG A 330 -16.26 -33.48 27.67
C ARG A 330 -17.29 -34.44 28.27
N GLN A 331 -18.01 -35.18 27.43
CA GLN A 331 -18.98 -36.19 27.89
C GLN A 331 -18.37 -37.37 28.68
N ARG A 332 -17.06 -37.62 28.55
CA ARG A 332 -16.33 -38.64 29.33
C ARG A 332 -15.70 -38.12 30.62
N PHE A 333 -15.57 -36.80 30.77
CA PHE A 333 -14.86 -36.16 31.89
C PHE A 333 -15.69 -35.09 32.62
N SER A 334 -17.01 -35.06 32.42
CA SER A 334 -17.93 -34.46 33.40
C SER A 334 -17.72 -35.14 34.75
N PRO A 335 -17.42 -34.40 35.83
CA PRO A 335 -17.43 -34.96 37.18
C PRO A 335 -18.82 -35.56 37.48
N LEU A 336 -18.83 -36.64 38.24
CA LEU A 336 -20.03 -37.04 38.98
C LEU A 336 -20.15 -36.05 40.15
N GLU A 337 -21.01 -35.04 40.00
CA GLU A 337 -21.41 -34.18 41.11
C GLU A 337 -22.30 -35.01 42.06
N SER A 338 -21.79 -35.28 43.26
CA SER A 338 -22.39 -36.13 44.29
C SER A 338 -22.07 -35.61 45.69
#